data_AF-A0A947JE07-F1
#
_entry.id   AF-A0A947JE07-F1
#
_cell.length_a   1.000
_cell.length_b   1.000
_cell.length_c   1.000
_cell.angle_alpha   90.00
_cell.angle_beta   90.00
_cell.angle_gamma   90.00
#
_symmetry.space_group_name_H-M   'P 1'
#
loop_
_entity.id
_entity.type
_entity.pdbx_description
1 polymer ?
#
loop_
_entity_poly.entity_id
_entity_poly.type
_entity_poly.pdbx_seq_one_letter_code
_entity_poly.pdbx_strand_id
1 'polypeptide(L)' 'MKKSMTGFVPANFKNAGIILLIIGLITLAIKTVSFLTNWFSSPNYFIYLGLGLIFLGLYLIFVVPKE' A
#
# COMPACT_ATOMS: atom_id res chain seq x y z
N MET A 1 -12.51 23.87 22.05
CA MET A 1 -13.20 23.70 20.75
C MET A 1 -12.13 23.65 19.66
N LYS A 2 -11.88 22.49 19.04
CA LYS A 2 -10.91 22.37 17.94
C LYS A 2 -11.47 23.13 16.73
N LYS A 3 -10.75 24.17 16.28
CA LYS A 3 -11.05 24.89 15.04
C LYS A 3 -10.86 23.92 13.87
N SER A 4 -11.96 23.44 13.31
CA SER A 4 -11.97 22.80 11.99
C SER A 4 -11.56 23.85 10.96
N MET A 5 -10.42 23.66 10.30
CA MET A 5 -10.06 24.45 9.13
C MET A 5 -11.03 24.06 8.01
N THR A 6 -11.93 24.96 7.66
CA THR A 6 -12.87 24.83 6.54
C THR A 6 -12.08 24.58 5.26
N GLY A 7 -12.04 23.33 4.81
CA GLY A 7 -11.34 22.91 3.57
C GLY A 7 -10.51 21.63 3.69
N PHE A 8 -10.20 21.15 4.89
CA PHE A 8 -9.48 19.88 5.08
C PHE A 8 -10.50 18.74 5.25
N VAL A 9 -10.71 17.94 4.20
CA VAL A 9 -11.41 16.66 4.34
C VAL A 9 -10.49 15.73 5.13
N PRO A 10 -10.93 15.19 6.29
CA PRO A 10 -10.11 14.26 7.04
C PRO A 10 -9.75 13.06 6.14
N ALA A 11 -8.46 12.85 5.93
CA ALA A 11 -7.98 11.78 5.07
C ALA A 11 -8.32 10.42 5.71
N ASN A 12 -9.01 9.56 4.97
CA ASN A 12 -9.31 8.21 5.45
C ASN A 12 -8.07 7.32 5.29
N PHE A 13 -7.15 7.41 6.26
CA PHE A 13 -5.89 6.65 6.28
C PHE A 13 -6.09 5.14 6.24
N LYS A 14 -7.20 4.64 6.80
CA LYS A 14 -7.54 3.21 6.73
C LYS A 14 -7.81 2.78 5.29
N ASN A 15 -8.60 3.54 4.54
CA ASN A 15 -8.87 3.24 3.12
C ASN A 15 -7.58 3.37 2.29
N ALA A 16 -6.77 4.40 2.53
CA ALA A 16 -5.48 4.55 1.86
C ALA A 16 -4.55 3.35 2.15
N GLY A 17 -4.49 2.90 3.40
CA GLY A 17 -3.69 1.74 3.79
C GLY A 17 -4.17 0.43 3.14
N ILE A 18 -5.48 0.23 3.01
CA ILE A 18 -6.05 -0.93 2.31
C ILE A 18 -5.66 -0.90 0.82
N ILE A 19 -5.77 0.25 0.16
CA ILE A 19 -5.37 0.41 -1.24
C ILE A 19 -3.88 0.09 -1.42
N LEU A 20 -3.02 0.62 -0.54
CA LEU A 20 -1.58 0.35 -0.59
C LEU A 20 -1.26 -1.13 -0.37
N LEU A 21 -1.96 -1.81 0.54
CA LEU A 21 -1.85 -3.25 0.72
C LEU A 21 -2.21 -4.03 -0.55
N ILE A 22 -3.33 -3.67 -1.19
CA ILE A 22 -3.77 -4.32 -2.43
C ILE A 22 -2.73 -4.13 -3.54
N ILE A 23 -2.23 -2.91 -3.74
CA ILE A 23 -1.19 -2.62 -4.75
C ILE A 23 0.09 -3.39 -4.44
N GLY A 24 0.51 -3.44 -3.18
CA GLY A 24 1.70 -4.18 -2.75
C GLY A 24 1.57 -5.69 -3.02
N LEU A 25 0.41 -6.27 -2.70
CA LEU A 25 0.11 -7.68 -2.97
C LEU A 25 0.08 -8.00 -4.47
N ILE A 26 -0.54 -7.14 -5.29
CA ILE A 26 -0.56 -7.29 -6.76
C ILE A 26 0.87 -7.25 -7.32
N THR A 27 1.68 -6.31 -6.84
CA THR A 27 3.09 -6.18 -7.28
C THR A 27 3.89 -7.45 -6.99
N LEU A 28 3.73 -8.03 -5.79
CA LEU A 28 4.35 -9.31 -5.44
C LEU A 28 3.80 -10.46 -6.26
N ALA A 29 2.49 -10.51 -6.48
CA ALA A 29 1.86 -11.54 -7.31
C ALA A 29 2.42 -11.51 -8.75
N ILE A 30 2.58 -10.33 -9.35
CA ILE A 30 3.19 -10.17 -10.67
C ILE A 30 4.61 -10.74 -10.70
N LYS A 31 5.45 -10.44 -9.69
CA LYS A 31 6.80 -10.98 -9.60
C LYS A 31 6.80 -12.50 -9.43
N THR A 32 5.91 -13.03 -8.60
CA THR A 32 5.75 -14.48 -8.41
C THR A 32 5.34 -15.17 -9.70
N VAL A 33 4.36 -14.62 -10.43
CA VAL A 33 3.94 -15.15 -11.74
C VAL A 33 5.10 -15.10 -12.73
N SER A 34 5.80 -13.96 -12.83
CA SER A 34 7.00 -13.80 -13.66
C SER A 34 8.06 -14.86 -13.36
N PHE A 35 8.32 -15.15 -12.07
CA PHE A 35 9.29 -16.16 -11.64
C PHE A 35 8.83 -17.60 -11.94
N LEU A 36 7.54 -17.90 -11.79
CA LEU A 36 7.01 -19.25 -12.00
C LEU A 36 6.81 -19.59 -13.48
N THR A 37 6.33 -18.65 -14.29
CA THR A 37 6.00 -18.91 -15.70
C THR A 37 7.13 -18.56 -16.66
N ASN A 38 8.08 -17.72 -16.23
CA ASN A 38 9.10 -17.10 -17.09
C ASN A 38 8.51 -16.43 -18.35
N TRP A 39 7.22 -16.08 -18.36
CA TRP A 39 6.56 -15.46 -19.52
C TRP A 39 7.04 -14.04 -19.80
N PHE A 40 7.50 -13.33 -18.76
CA PHE A 40 8.01 -11.98 -18.88
C PHE A 40 9.07 -11.74 -17.81
N SER A 41 10.05 -10.89 -18.14
CA SER A 41 11.06 -10.44 -17.20
C SER A 41 10.53 -9.26 -16.40
N SER A 42 10.53 -9.39 -15.07
CA SER A 42 10.18 -8.32 -14.15
C SER A 42 11.38 -7.95 -13.27
N PRO A 43 11.71 -6.66 -13.12
CA PRO A 43 12.82 -6.23 -12.28
C PRO A 43 12.69 -6.70 -10.82
N ASN A 44 13.82 -6.98 -10.18
CA ASN A 44 13.85 -7.40 -8.78
C ASN A 44 13.38 -6.30 -7.81
N TYR A 45 13.39 -5.03 -8.24
CA TYR A 45 12.92 -3.92 -7.40
C TYR A 45 11.44 -4.06 -7.01
N PHE A 46 10.63 -4.77 -7.80
CA PHE A 46 9.21 -4.99 -7.49
C PHE A 46 8.99 -5.76 -6.18
N ILE A 47 9.94 -6.59 -5.76
CA ILE A 47 9.87 -7.27 -4.46
C ILE A 47 9.94 -6.23 -3.34
N TYR A 48 10.93 -5.34 -3.38
CA TYR A 48 11.12 -4.31 -2.36
C TYR A 48 9.99 -3.29 -2.37
N LEU A 49 9.51 -2.90 -3.55
CA LEU A 49 8.37 -1.99 -3.70
C LEU A 49 7.09 -2.62 -3.14
N GLY A 50 6.81 -3.88 -3.48
CA GLY A 50 5.63 -4.60 -2.98
C GLY A 50 5.65 -4.75 -1.46
N LEU A 51 6.78 -5.17 -0.89
CA LEU A 51 6.94 -5.27 0.57
C LEU A 51 6.83 -3.91 1.26
N GLY A 52 7.45 -2.87 0.70
CA GLY A 52 7.38 -1.51 1.23
C GLY A 52 5.95 -0.97 1.28
N LEU A 53 5.17 -1.19 0.22
CA LEU A 53 3.75 -0.82 0.18
C LEU A 53 2.91 -1.60 1.20
N ILE A 54 3.22 -2.87 1.42
CA ILE A 54 2.54 -3.68 2.44
C ILE A 54 2.83 -3.14 3.83
N PHE A 55 4.10 -2.89 4.18
CA PHE A 55 4.45 -2.33 5.49
C PHE A 55 3.84 -0.95 5.72
N LEU A 56 3.87 -0.08 4.70
CA LEU A 56 3.26 1.23 4.77
C LEU A 56 1.73 1.13 4.92
N GLY A 57 1.09 0.24 4.17
CA GLY A 57 -0.36 0.00 4.25
C GLY A 57 -0.78 -0.52 5.63
N LEU A 58 -0.04 -1.49 6.18
CA LEU A 58 -0.26 -2.00 7.54
C LEU A 58 -0.08 -0.91 8.59
N TYR A 59 0.96 -0.09 8.47
CA TYR A 59 1.19 1.04 9.35
C TYR A 59 0.00 2.01 9.35
N LEU A 60 -0.51 2.38 8.18
CA LEU A 60 -1.66 3.27 8.04
C LEU A 60 -2.96 2.67 8.62
N ILE A 61 -3.12 1.34 8.59
CA ILE A 61 -4.32 0.68 9.12
C ILE A 61 -4.28 0.53 10.63
N PHE A 62 -3.13 0.14 11.18
CA PHE A 62 -3.01 -0.28 12.57
C PHE A 62 -2.43 0.79 13.50
N VAL A 63 -1.57 1.68 12.99
CA VAL A 63 -0.84 2.65 13.82
C VAL A 63 -1.45 4.04 13.72
N VAL A 64 -1.94 4.45 12.56
CA VAL A 64 -2.54 5.79 12.41
C VAL A 64 -3.88 5.85 13.17
N PRO A 65 -4.04 6.80 14.11
CA PRO A 65 -5.27 6.96 14.86
C PRO A 65 -6.45 7.24 13.93
N LYS A 66 -7.58 6.61 14.22
CA LYS A 66 -8.88 6.96 13.61
C LYS A 66 -9.37 8.22 14.32
N GLU A 67 -8.96 9.38 13.82
CA GLU A 67 -9.62 10.65 14.20
C GLU A 67 -11.06 10.70 13.68
#